data_AF-A0A8C5MAN4-F1
#
_entry.id   AF-A0A8C5MAN4-F1
#
_cell.length_a   1.000
_cell.length_b   1.000
_cell.length_c   1.000
_cell.angle_alpha   90.00
_cell.angle_beta   90.00
_cell.angle_gamma   90.00
#
_symmetry.space_group_name_H-M   'P 1'
#
loop_
_entity.id
_entity.type
_entity.pdbx_description
1 polymer ?
#
loop_
_entity_poly.entity_id
_entity_poly.type
_entity_poly.pdbx_seq_one_letter_code
_entity_poly.pdbx_strand_id
1 'polypeptide(L)'
;LPFYLSIADAPTCKECSTDGICVPVKPINSVNYVSCYCKGGSLGNGLTCTKLVYCSNSCCEPGLRFDIATKTCKDNNECQLGTHKCLSGDSPDCVNLNGNYLCSNNRNRACPINACSQEQDCILKGENLQCEDPCDNYSWLDGSKRSYTISSTSKFLTDRYNFGWFRYLDNTGIRTGCVGALKCNSLRPFSLSDPHPTYEEGVKMVSLYSNLEAGCRTAGSIPVKACYKNDERFYVYKFSGLLSYDVYCTDV
;
A
#
# COMPACT_ATOMS: atom_id res chain seq x y z
N LEU A 1 23.50 -12.64 -5.47
CA LEU A 1 23.59 -11.84 -4.23
C LEU A 1 22.33 -12.11 -3.41
N PRO A 2 22.41 -12.69 -2.20
CA PRO A 2 21.22 -12.95 -1.40
C PRO A 2 20.87 -11.66 -0.66
N PHE A 3 20.05 -10.80 -1.26
CA PHE A 3 19.69 -9.51 -0.65
C PHE A 3 18.46 -9.67 0.25
N TYR A 4 18.71 -9.53 1.55
CA TYR A 4 17.73 -9.27 2.60
C TYR A 4 16.90 -8.03 2.24
N LEU A 5 15.59 -8.17 2.08
CA LEU A 5 14.69 -7.02 1.90
C LEU A 5 13.38 -7.21 2.67
N SER A 6 13.55 -7.54 3.95
CA SER A 6 12.57 -7.23 4.97
C SER A 6 13.29 -6.33 5.98
N ILE A 7 13.28 -5.03 5.70
CA ILE A 7 13.69 -3.96 6.61
C ILE A 7 12.41 -3.20 6.90
N ALA A 8 12.26 -2.71 8.13
CA ALA A 8 11.18 -1.82 8.47
C ALA A 8 11.71 -0.60 9.22
N ASP A 9 11.13 0.54 8.91
CA ASP A 9 11.41 1.79 9.60
C ASP A 9 10.51 1.95 10.82
N ALA A 10 11.01 2.67 11.83
CA ALA A 10 10.30 2.92 13.07
C ALA A 10 10.65 4.30 13.65
N PRO A 11 9.78 4.88 14.51
CA PRO A 11 10.07 6.14 15.17
C PRO A 11 11.35 6.08 16.01
N THR A 12 11.56 5.00 16.77
CA THR A 12 12.71 4.82 17.66
C THR A 12 13.17 3.36 17.74
N CYS A 13 14.31 3.12 18.39
CA CYS A 13 14.78 1.76 18.63
C CYS A 13 13.88 0.93 19.54
N LYS A 14 12.94 1.55 20.27
CA LYS A 14 12.02 0.83 21.17
C LYS A 14 11.05 -0.06 20.40
N GLU A 15 10.76 0.28 19.15
CA GLU A 15 9.87 -0.48 18.29
C GLU A 15 10.56 -1.67 17.61
N CYS A 16 11.90 -1.68 17.53
CA CYS A 16 12.63 -2.81 16.98
C CYS A 16 12.54 -4.04 17.88
N SER A 17 12.58 -5.24 17.29
CA SER A 17 12.61 -6.50 18.03
C SER A 17 13.84 -6.59 18.94
N THR A 18 13.71 -7.29 20.07
CA THR A 18 14.85 -7.64 20.95
C THR A 18 15.89 -8.52 20.24
N ASP A 19 15.44 -9.35 19.30
CA ASP A 19 16.28 -10.13 18.38
C ASP A 19 16.66 -9.33 17.11
N GLY A 20 16.40 -8.02 17.12
CA GLY A 20 16.73 -7.07 16.05
C GLY A 20 17.95 -6.20 16.35
N ILE A 21 18.44 -5.54 15.31
CA ILE A 21 19.47 -4.50 15.31
C ILE A 21 18.76 -3.20 14.94
N CYS A 22 18.97 -2.16 15.75
CA CYS A 22 18.48 -0.82 15.46
C CYS A 22 19.60 0.03 14.87
N VAL A 23 19.35 0.65 13.73
CA VAL A 23 20.30 1.57 13.09
C VAL A 23 19.65 2.95 12.96
N PRO A 24 20.19 3.99 13.61
CA PRO A 24 19.74 5.35 13.38
C PRO A 24 19.95 5.74 11.91
N VAL A 25 18.92 6.28 11.27
CA VAL A 25 19.04 6.80 9.91
C VAL A 25 19.48 8.25 9.98
N LYS A 26 20.42 8.65 9.12
CA LYS A 26 20.85 10.05 9.03
C LYS A 26 19.62 10.91 8.73
N PRO A 27 19.33 11.96 9.52
CA PRO A 27 18.12 12.73 9.35
C PRO A 27 18.04 13.33 7.95
N ILE A 28 16.94 13.06 7.25
CA ILE A 28 16.58 13.75 6.02
C ILE A 28 15.78 14.98 6.46
N ASN A 29 16.34 16.18 6.28
CA ASN A 29 15.66 17.45 6.55
C ASN A 29 14.88 17.50 7.88
N SER A 30 15.52 17.06 8.97
CA SER A 30 15.00 17.03 10.36
C SER A 30 13.97 15.95 10.71
N VAL A 31 13.68 15.01 9.80
CA VAL A 31 12.88 13.81 10.14
C VAL A 31 13.80 12.75 10.74
N ASN A 32 13.53 12.37 11.99
CA ASN A 32 14.28 11.35 12.73
C ASN A 32 13.47 10.04 12.76
N TYR A 33 14.12 8.95 12.36
CA TYR A 33 13.60 7.59 12.46
C TYR A 33 14.77 6.60 12.48
N VAL A 34 14.48 5.34 12.75
CA VAL A 34 15.46 4.25 12.73
C VAL A 34 15.04 3.18 11.74
N SER A 35 16.00 2.44 11.22
CA SER A 35 15.73 1.21 10.48
C SER A 35 16.04 0.00 11.38
N CYS A 36 15.12 -0.96 11.40
CA CYS A 36 15.24 -2.19 12.15
C CYS A 36 15.62 -3.35 11.21
N TYR A 37 16.51 -4.23 11.68
CA TYR A 37 16.97 -5.42 10.98
C TYR A 37 16.94 -6.61 11.93
N CYS A 38 16.81 -7.84 11.45
CA CYS A 38 17.00 -9.01 12.33
C CYS A 38 18.47 -9.34 12.54
N LYS A 39 18.86 -9.74 13.76
CA LYS A 39 20.20 -10.29 14.03
C LYS A 39 20.42 -11.57 13.21
N GLY A 40 21.68 -11.90 12.95
CA GLY A 40 22.05 -13.16 12.30
C GLY A 40 21.45 -14.37 13.01
N GLY A 41 20.88 -15.30 12.25
CA GLY A 41 20.16 -16.46 12.78
C GLY A 41 18.65 -16.25 12.97
N SER A 42 18.12 -15.07 12.64
CA SER A 42 16.69 -14.76 12.63
C SER A 42 16.22 -14.20 11.29
N LEU A 43 14.93 -14.37 10.97
CA LEU A 43 14.24 -13.82 9.80
C LEU A 43 13.10 -12.89 10.20
N GLY A 44 12.76 -11.97 9.31
CA GLY A 44 11.69 -11.00 9.47
C GLY A 44 12.13 -9.59 9.11
N ASN A 45 11.32 -8.59 9.45
CA ASN A 45 11.51 -7.21 9.02
C ASN A 45 12.28 -6.32 10.02
N GLY A 46 12.82 -6.91 11.10
CA GLY A 46 13.51 -6.17 12.17
C GLY A 46 12.58 -5.64 13.27
N LEU A 47 11.32 -5.31 12.96
CA LEU A 47 10.28 -5.07 13.98
C LEU A 47 9.78 -6.40 14.55
N THR A 48 9.69 -7.42 13.69
CA THR A 48 9.35 -8.79 14.06
C THR A 48 10.46 -9.70 13.55
N CYS A 49 11.08 -10.43 14.46
CA CYS A 49 12.17 -11.36 14.15
C CYS A 49 11.86 -12.73 14.74
N THR A 50 12.00 -13.77 13.93
CA THR A 50 11.81 -15.16 14.32
C THR A 50 13.10 -15.93 14.10
N LYS A 51 13.57 -16.65 15.12
CA LYS A 51 14.78 -17.48 15.02
C LYS A 51 14.58 -18.58 13.99
N LEU A 52 15.58 -18.78 13.13
CA LEU A 52 15.55 -19.76 12.03
C LEU A 52 15.21 -21.18 12.48
N VAL A 53 15.59 -21.57 13.70
CA VAL A 53 15.30 -22.89 14.28
C VAL A 53 13.80 -23.16 14.45
N TYR A 54 12.98 -22.11 14.49
CA TYR A 54 11.52 -22.21 14.62
C TYR A 54 10.79 -21.96 13.29
N CYS A 55 11.53 -21.76 12.19
CA CYS A 55 10.93 -21.45 10.90
C CYS A 55 10.53 -22.69 10.12
N SER A 56 9.24 -22.79 9.83
CA SER A 56 8.64 -23.79 8.95
C SER A 56 7.98 -23.14 7.73
N ASN A 57 6.89 -22.38 7.92
CA ASN A 57 6.15 -21.72 6.83
C ASN A 57 5.73 -20.25 7.09
N SER A 58 5.68 -19.80 8.34
CA SER A 58 5.11 -18.48 8.71
C SER A 58 6.14 -17.40 9.05
N CYS A 59 7.42 -17.64 8.76
CA CYS A 59 8.51 -16.71 9.12
C CYS A 59 8.73 -15.58 8.12
N CYS A 60 8.07 -15.62 6.97
CA CYS A 60 8.27 -14.65 5.92
C CYS A 60 7.12 -13.64 5.90
N GLU A 61 7.45 -12.42 5.50
CA GLU A 61 6.45 -11.38 5.24
C GLU A 61 5.45 -11.84 4.15
N PRO A 62 4.24 -11.27 4.11
CA PRO A 62 3.32 -11.47 3.00
C PRO A 62 4.02 -11.22 1.65
N GLY A 63 3.74 -12.05 0.66
CA GLY A 63 4.40 -12.03 -0.66
C GLY A 63 5.71 -12.82 -0.74
N LEU A 64 6.17 -13.43 0.36
CA LEU A 64 7.37 -14.27 0.40
C LEU A 64 7.04 -15.69 0.89
N ARG A 65 7.84 -16.68 0.47
CA ARG A 65 7.80 -18.06 1.00
C ARG A 65 9.12 -18.44 1.65
N PHE A 66 9.04 -19.22 2.72
CA PHE A 66 10.24 -19.77 3.35
C PHE A 66 10.80 -20.93 2.52
N ASP A 67 12.07 -20.84 2.16
CA ASP A 67 12.80 -21.88 1.46
C ASP A 67 13.66 -22.65 2.46
N ILE A 68 13.26 -23.90 2.75
CA ILE A 68 13.88 -24.74 3.78
C ILE A 68 15.35 -25.06 3.45
N ALA A 69 15.67 -25.25 2.16
CA ALA A 69 17.01 -25.63 1.71
C ALA A 69 18.03 -24.52 1.95
N THR A 70 17.67 -23.28 1.62
CA THR A 70 18.53 -22.10 1.79
C THR A 70 18.33 -21.41 3.15
N LYS A 71 17.26 -21.75 3.88
CA LYS A 71 16.81 -21.06 5.09
C LYS A 71 16.59 -19.56 4.88
N THR A 72 16.06 -19.19 3.72
CA THR A 72 15.78 -17.79 3.36
C THR A 72 14.34 -17.59 2.93
N CYS A 73 13.86 -16.35 3.02
CA CYS A 73 12.59 -15.97 2.40
C CYS A 73 12.84 -15.66 0.92
N LYS A 74 12.20 -16.44 0.05
CA LYS A 74 12.21 -16.23 -1.39
C LYS A 74 10.92 -15.57 -1.82
N ASP A 75 11.04 -14.72 -2.83
CA ASP A 75 9.90 -14.07 -3.46
C ASP A 75 8.88 -15.07 -4.00
N ASN A 76 7.60 -14.84 -3.70
CA ASN A 76 6.50 -15.48 -4.41
C ASN A 76 6.24 -14.65 -5.66
N ASN A 77 6.76 -15.07 -6.79
CA ASN A 77 6.50 -14.35 -8.03
C ASN A 77 5.02 -14.50 -8.41
N GLU A 78 4.16 -13.58 -7.96
CA GLU A 78 2.73 -13.71 -8.15
C GLU A 78 2.35 -13.62 -9.63
N CYS A 79 3.15 -12.91 -10.43
CA CYS A 79 3.02 -12.81 -11.88
C CYS A 79 3.22 -14.15 -12.59
N GLN A 80 4.19 -14.95 -12.14
CA GLN A 80 4.46 -16.28 -12.69
C GLN A 80 3.51 -17.33 -12.12
N LEU A 81 3.11 -17.18 -10.86
CA LEU A 81 2.21 -18.11 -10.17
C LEU A 81 0.73 -17.90 -10.53
N GLY A 82 0.39 -16.80 -11.21
CA GLY A 82 -0.99 -16.43 -11.50
C GLY A 82 -1.82 -16.08 -10.26
N THR A 83 -1.16 -15.79 -9.14
CA THR A 83 -1.79 -15.46 -7.85
C THR A 83 -1.99 -13.95 -7.64
N HIS A 84 -1.54 -13.13 -8.60
CA HIS A 84 -1.70 -11.69 -8.56
C HIS A 84 -3.17 -11.29 -8.71
N LYS A 85 -3.53 -10.12 -8.20
CA LYS A 85 -4.87 -9.54 -8.33
C LYS A 85 -4.97 -8.54 -9.50
N CYS A 86 -4.01 -8.55 -10.42
CA CYS A 86 -4.07 -7.74 -11.64
C CYS A 86 -5.21 -8.16 -12.57
N LEU A 87 -5.60 -7.22 -13.43
CA LEU A 87 -6.81 -7.32 -14.23
C LEU A 87 -6.73 -8.44 -15.26
N SER A 88 -5.77 -8.45 -16.18
CA SER A 88 -5.60 -9.62 -17.04
C SER A 88 -4.97 -10.75 -16.21
N GLY A 89 -5.54 -11.95 -16.23
CA GLY A 89 -4.90 -13.16 -15.69
C GLY A 89 -3.59 -13.54 -16.40
N ASP A 90 -3.08 -12.68 -17.29
CA ASP A 90 -1.84 -12.85 -18.02
C ASP A 90 -0.76 -11.93 -17.45
N SER A 91 0.47 -12.45 -17.48
CA SER A 91 1.69 -11.81 -16.98
C SER A 91 2.06 -10.41 -17.53
N PRO A 92 1.63 -9.88 -18.70
CA PRO A 92 2.19 -8.62 -19.20
C PRO A 92 1.79 -7.37 -18.40
N ASP A 93 0.70 -7.43 -17.64
CA ASP A 93 0.24 -6.32 -16.78
C ASP A 93 0.78 -6.40 -15.35
N CYS A 94 1.36 -7.54 -14.99
CA CYS A 94 1.90 -7.80 -13.67
C CYS A 94 3.41 -7.62 -13.71
N VAL A 95 3.92 -6.66 -12.94
CA VAL A 95 5.35 -6.46 -12.74
C VAL A 95 5.71 -7.05 -11.38
N ASN A 96 6.42 -8.18 -11.42
CA ASN A 96 6.85 -8.86 -10.20
C ASN A 96 7.92 -8.05 -9.47
N LEU A 97 7.79 -7.94 -8.16
CA LEU A 97 8.74 -7.27 -7.29
C LEU A 97 9.04 -8.17 -6.09
N ASN A 98 10.15 -7.93 -5.38
CA ASN A 98 10.45 -8.77 -4.23
C ASN A 98 9.49 -8.48 -3.07
N GLY A 99 8.67 -9.47 -2.71
CA GLY A 99 7.66 -9.43 -1.66
C GLY A 99 6.36 -8.73 -2.06
N ASN A 100 6.19 -8.38 -3.35
CA ASN A 100 4.94 -7.81 -3.86
C ASN A 100 4.88 -7.82 -5.39
N TYR A 101 3.78 -7.36 -5.98
CA TYR A 101 3.69 -7.11 -7.42
C TYR A 101 3.00 -5.77 -7.68
N LEU A 102 3.28 -5.17 -8.83
CA LEU A 102 2.53 -4.01 -9.35
C LEU A 102 1.64 -4.44 -10.50
N CYS A 103 0.43 -3.91 -10.50
CA CYS A 103 -0.43 -3.97 -11.66
C CYS A 103 -0.30 -2.67 -12.46
N SER A 104 -0.03 -2.78 -13.77
CA SER A 104 -0.06 -1.63 -14.66
C SER A 104 -1.45 -0.96 -14.64
N ASN A 105 -1.49 0.37 -14.63
CA ASN A 105 -2.74 1.15 -14.62
C ASN A 105 -3.41 1.07 -15.99
N ASN A 106 -4.36 0.15 -16.13
CA ASN A 106 -4.99 -0.21 -17.39
C ASN A 106 -6.34 0.47 -17.63
N ARG A 107 -6.39 1.79 -17.46
CA ARG A 107 -7.62 2.55 -17.73
C ARG A 107 -8.08 2.51 -19.20
N ASN A 108 -7.23 2.02 -20.10
CA ASN A 108 -7.46 1.92 -21.56
C ASN A 108 -7.28 0.50 -22.12
N ARG A 109 -7.25 -0.54 -21.29
CA ARG A 109 -7.12 -1.92 -21.79
C ARG A 109 -8.50 -2.53 -22.04
N ALA A 110 -8.61 -3.38 -23.07
CA ALA A 110 -9.83 -4.14 -23.34
C ALA A 110 -10.19 -4.99 -22.11
N CYS A 111 -11.42 -4.87 -21.63
CA CYS A 111 -11.95 -5.60 -20.49
C CYS A 111 -13.40 -6.02 -20.72
N PRO A 112 -13.70 -7.33 -20.80
CA PRO A 112 -12.88 -8.40 -21.38
C PRO A 112 -12.72 -8.28 -22.92
N ILE A 113 -13.52 -7.43 -23.59
CA ILE A 113 -13.48 -7.25 -25.06
C ILE A 113 -13.21 -5.78 -25.46
N ASN A 114 -13.70 -4.80 -24.69
CA ASN A 114 -13.56 -3.36 -24.97
C ASN A 114 -13.19 -2.57 -23.70
N ALA A 115 -12.71 -1.34 -23.82
CA ALA A 115 -12.49 -0.48 -22.65
C ALA A 115 -13.82 -0.25 -21.89
N CYS A 116 -13.77 -0.25 -20.56
CA CYS A 116 -14.92 0.09 -19.73
C CYS A 116 -15.33 1.56 -19.91
N SER A 117 -16.59 1.87 -19.58
CA SER A 117 -17.06 3.26 -19.56
C SER A 117 -16.29 4.08 -18.52
N GLN A 118 -16.39 5.41 -18.59
CA GLN A 118 -15.69 6.32 -17.67
C GLN A 118 -16.15 6.14 -16.20
N GLU A 119 -17.34 5.60 -16.00
CA GLU A 119 -17.92 5.29 -14.70
C GLU A 119 -17.42 3.96 -14.13
N GLN A 120 -16.86 3.10 -14.95
CA GLN A 120 -16.54 1.73 -14.57
C GLN A 120 -15.05 1.50 -14.52
N ASP A 121 -14.67 0.47 -13.78
CA ASP A 121 -13.34 -0.10 -13.85
C ASP A 121 -13.45 -1.57 -14.25
N CYS A 122 -12.38 -2.09 -14.81
CA CYS A 122 -12.26 -3.52 -14.99
C CYS A 122 -12.02 -4.14 -13.61
N ILE A 123 -12.86 -5.08 -13.18
CA ILE A 123 -12.74 -5.72 -11.87
C ILE A 123 -12.83 -7.24 -12.06
N LEU A 124 -11.98 -7.98 -11.35
CA LEU A 124 -11.99 -9.43 -11.34
C LEU A 124 -13.13 -9.94 -10.42
N LYS A 125 -14.10 -10.65 -11.00
CA LYS A 125 -15.23 -11.29 -10.32
C LYS A 125 -15.08 -12.80 -10.45
N GLY A 126 -14.52 -13.43 -9.42
CA GLY A 126 -14.14 -14.84 -9.50
C GLY A 126 -12.99 -15.02 -10.49
N GLU A 127 -13.23 -15.75 -11.58
CA GLU A 127 -12.25 -15.98 -12.65
C GLU A 127 -12.49 -15.11 -13.89
N ASN A 128 -13.51 -14.25 -13.88
CA ASN A 128 -13.90 -13.44 -15.05
C ASN A 128 -13.65 -11.95 -14.81
N LEU A 129 -13.18 -11.26 -15.85
CA LEU A 129 -13.10 -9.81 -15.87
C LEU A 129 -14.40 -9.20 -16.36
N GLN A 130 -14.89 -8.21 -15.63
CA GLN A 130 -16.11 -7.50 -15.98
C GLN A 130 -15.93 -5.99 -15.73
N CYS A 131 -16.55 -5.18 -16.60
CA CYS A 131 -16.70 -3.76 -16.35
C CYS A 131 -17.74 -3.55 -15.26
N GLU A 132 -17.26 -3.08 -14.12
CA GLU A 132 -18.03 -2.97 -12.88
C GLU A 132 -17.92 -1.55 -12.34
N ASP A 133 -18.95 -1.10 -11.63
CA ASP A 133 -18.89 0.18 -10.95
C ASP A 133 -18.12 0.03 -9.61
N PRO A 134 -17.01 0.77 -9.40
CA PRO A 134 -16.31 0.79 -8.12
C PRO A 134 -17.18 1.20 -6.92
N CYS A 135 -18.25 1.95 -7.14
CA CYS A 135 -19.21 2.35 -6.10
C CYS A 135 -20.02 1.17 -5.54
N ASP A 136 -20.02 0.04 -6.23
CA ASP A 136 -20.65 -1.22 -5.79
C ASP A 136 -19.63 -2.31 -5.45
N ASN A 137 -18.35 -2.07 -5.72
CA ASN A 137 -17.30 -3.08 -5.74
C ASN A 137 -16.04 -2.61 -5.02
N TYR A 138 -16.16 -2.39 -3.71
CA TYR A 138 -15.06 -1.93 -2.86
C TYR A 138 -14.92 -2.77 -1.59
N SER A 139 -13.74 -2.70 -0.97
CA SER A 139 -13.47 -3.20 0.38
C SER A 139 -13.42 -2.06 1.40
N TRP A 140 -13.62 -2.38 2.68
CA TRP A 140 -13.57 -1.38 3.75
C TRP A 140 -12.14 -1.13 4.24
N LEU A 141 -11.85 0.13 4.56
CA LEU A 141 -10.58 0.55 5.13
C LEU A 141 -10.80 1.47 6.34
N ASP A 142 -10.05 1.25 7.43
CA ASP A 142 -10.24 2.00 8.68
C ASP A 142 -9.57 3.40 8.66
N GLY A 143 -10.33 4.44 8.33
CA GLY A 143 -9.80 5.80 8.23
C GLY A 143 -9.23 6.33 9.56
N SER A 144 -9.79 5.95 10.70
CA SER A 144 -9.42 6.50 12.01
C SER A 144 -7.94 6.29 12.36
N LYS A 145 -7.37 5.14 11.96
CA LYS A 145 -5.94 4.82 12.16
C LYS A 145 -5.00 5.64 11.27
N ARG A 146 -5.55 6.39 10.31
CA ARG A 146 -4.83 7.17 9.31
C ARG A 146 -5.20 8.66 9.36
N SER A 147 -5.81 9.11 10.45
CA SER A 147 -6.10 10.53 10.65
C SER A 147 -4.85 11.39 10.43
N TYR A 148 -4.97 12.46 9.64
CA TYR A 148 -3.88 13.40 9.39
C TYR A 148 -3.39 14.13 10.66
N THR A 149 -4.20 14.14 11.72
CA THR A 149 -3.86 14.77 13.00
C THR A 149 -2.91 13.91 13.83
N ILE A 150 -2.99 12.58 13.68
CA ILE A 150 -2.20 11.62 14.44
C ILE A 150 -0.72 11.75 14.11
N SER A 151 0.11 11.92 15.14
CA SER A 151 1.56 11.88 15.04
C SER A 151 2.06 10.43 15.08
N SER A 152 3.03 10.11 14.22
CA SER A 152 3.57 8.77 14.07
C SER A 152 4.61 8.46 15.16
N THR A 153 4.13 8.09 16.35
CA THR A 153 4.98 7.83 17.53
C THR A 153 5.18 6.35 17.85
N SER A 154 4.48 5.47 17.13
CA SER A 154 4.55 4.02 17.30
C SER A 154 4.87 3.34 15.96
N LYS A 155 4.88 1.99 15.95
CA LYS A 155 5.11 1.20 14.75
C LYS A 155 4.33 1.75 13.56
N PHE A 156 5.04 2.10 12.49
CA PHE A 156 4.42 2.68 11.31
C PHE A 156 3.45 1.69 10.63
N LEU A 157 2.32 2.22 10.16
CA LEU A 157 1.36 1.52 9.34
C LEU A 157 1.80 1.51 7.87
N THR A 158 1.16 0.66 7.07
CA THR A 158 1.37 0.59 5.63
C THR A 158 0.10 0.12 4.91
N ASP A 159 -0.20 0.75 3.78
CA ASP A 159 -1.26 0.38 2.85
C ASP A 159 -0.73 -0.45 1.65
N ARG A 160 0.54 -0.86 1.67
CA ARG A 160 1.20 -1.58 0.57
C ARG A 160 0.55 -2.92 0.19
N TYR A 161 -0.22 -3.50 1.10
CA TYR A 161 -0.92 -4.78 0.92
C TYR A 161 -2.38 -4.61 0.51
N ASN A 162 -2.86 -3.37 0.37
CA ASN A 162 -4.20 -3.08 -0.12
C ASN A 162 -4.17 -3.06 -1.66
N PHE A 163 -5.03 -3.90 -2.26
CA PHE A 163 -5.16 -4.05 -3.70
C PHE A 163 -6.63 -3.99 -4.11
N GLY A 164 -6.95 -3.10 -5.05
CA GLY A 164 -8.32 -2.88 -5.54
C GLY A 164 -8.95 -1.61 -4.97
N TRP A 165 -10.27 -1.52 -5.07
CA TRP A 165 -11.05 -0.37 -4.63
C TRP A 165 -11.38 -0.44 -3.15
N PHE A 166 -11.22 0.68 -2.46
CA PHE A 166 -11.52 0.81 -1.04
C PHE A 166 -12.37 2.04 -0.75
N ARG A 167 -13.27 1.89 0.23
CA ARG A 167 -14.00 2.98 0.88
C ARG A 167 -13.55 3.06 2.33
N TYR A 168 -13.31 4.26 2.83
CA TYR A 168 -13.04 4.42 4.25
C TYR A 168 -14.32 4.28 5.09
N LEU A 169 -14.18 3.71 6.29
CA LEU A 169 -15.22 3.71 7.32
C LEU A 169 -15.61 5.15 7.71
N ASP A 170 -16.80 5.31 8.30
CA ASP A 170 -17.31 6.58 8.83
C ASP A 170 -17.42 7.72 7.81
N ASN A 171 -17.49 7.38 6.52
CA ASN A 171 -17.63 8.30 5.40
C ASN A 171 -16.54 9.39 5.32
N THR A 172 -15.33 9.06 5.79
CA THR A 172 -14.14 9.91 5.59
C THR A 172 -13.52 9.68 4.20
N GLY A 173 -12.55 10.52 3.85
CA GLY A 173 -11.81 10.44 2.60
C GLY A 173 -10.34 10.76 2.80
N ILE A 174 -9.53 10.51 1.76
CA ILE A 174 -8.12 10.91 1.74
C ILE A 174 -8.06 12.44 1.85
N ARG A 175 -7.28 12.93 2.81
CA ARG A 175 -7.14 14.36 3.03
C ARG A 175 -6.64 15.06 1.77
N THR A 176 -7.25 16.20 1.45
CA THR A 176 -6.73 17.13 0.45
C THR A 176 -5.79 18.16 1.09
N GLY A 177 -4.67 18.45 0.42
CA GLY A 177 -3.65 19.40 0.85
C GLY A 177 -2.43 18.74 1.50
N CYS A 178 -1.40 19.54 1.78
CA CYS A 178 -0.15 19.03 2.32
C CYS A 178 -0.31 18.52 3.76
N VAL A 179 0.18 17.30 4.02
CA VAL A 179 0.31 16.73 5.36
C VAL A 179 1.79 16.72 5.75
N GLY A 180 2.10 17.14 6.99
CA GLY A 180 3.48 17.14 7.51
C GLY A 180 4.06 15.73 7.60
N ALA A 181 5.39 15.58 7.57
CA ALA A 181 6.05 14.29 7.77
C ALA A 181 5.72 13.69 9.16
N LEU A 182 5.88 12.36 9.32
CA LEU A 182 5.56 11.62 10.55
C LEU A 182 4.11 11.82 11.03
N LYS A 183 3.16 11.74 10.09
CA LYS A 183 1.72 11.83 10.36
C LYS A 183 0.98 10.59 9.88
N CYS A 184 -0.27 10.47 10.34
CA CYS A 184 -1.20 9.38 10.05
C CYS A 184 -0.61 7.98 10.30
N ASN A 185 0.19 7.86 11.37
CA ASN A 185 0.94 6.65 11.73
C ASN A 185 1.87 6.14 10.62
N SER A 186 2.33 6.99 9.71
CA SER A 186 3.34 6.64 8.70
C SER A 186 4.60 7.50 8.83
N LEU A 187 5.71 6.95 8.34
CA LEU A 187 6.91 7.70 8.03
C LEU A 187 6.67 8.69 6.87
N ARG A 188 6.01 8.21 5.80
CA ARG A 188 5.71 8.92 4.57
C ARG A 188 4.19 9.02 4.36
N PRO A 189 3.53 10.04 4.93
CA PRO A 189 2.14 10.31 4.64
C PRO A 189 1.93 10.69 3.17
N PHE A 190 0.84 10.19 2.59
CA PHE A 190 0.28 10.61 1.31
C PHE A 190 -1.03 11.35 1.51
N SER A 191 -1.30 12.32 0.66
CA SER A 191 -2.53 13.09 0.63
C SER A 191 -2.86 13.51 -0.81
N LEU A 192 -4.09 13.93 -1.09
CA LEU A 192 -4.45 14.46 -2.40
C LEU A 192 -3.89 15.87 -2.57
N SER A 193 -3.27 16.17 -3.71
CA SER A 193 -2.89 17.55 -4.04
C SER A 193 -4.03 18.33 -4.68
N ASP A 194 -4.91 17.61 -5.38
CA ASP A 194 -6.09 18.15 -6.05
C ASP A 194 -7.38 17.75 -5.31
N PRO A 195 -8.49 18.48 -5.46
CA PRO A 195 -9.77 18.11 -4.87
C PRO A 195 -10.26 16.73 -5.34
N HIS A 196 -11.09 16.11 -4.52
CA HIS A 196 -11.87 14.93 -4.92
C HIS A 196 -12.71 15.22 -6.18
N PRO A 197 -12.93 14.21 -7.05
CA PRO A 197 -13.73 14.36 -8.25
C PRO A 197 -15.18 14.70 -7.97
N THR A 198 -15.86 15.31 -8.93
CA THR A 198 -17.33 15.39 -8.94
C THR A 198 -17.94 14.08 -9.48
N TYR A 199 -19.26 13.95 -9.38
CA TYR A 199 -19.99 12.78 -9.89
C TYR A 199 -19.84 12.55 -11.39
N GLU A 200 -19.79 13.63 -12.17
CA GLU A 200 -19.77 13.57 -13.64
C GLU A 200 -18.39 13.21 -14.20
N GLU A 201 -17.36 13.23 -13.35
CA GLU A 201 -15.98 12.93 -13.75
C GLU A 201 -15.67 11.42 -13.75
N GLY A 202 -16.60 10.59 -13.26
CA GLY A 202 -16.44 9.15 -13.14
C GLY A 202 -15.21 8.75 -12.33
N VAL A 203 -14.51 7.70 -12.79
CA VAL A 203 -13.17 7.40 -12.27
C VAL A 203 -12.23 8.53 -12.71
N LYS A 204 -11.44 9.10 -11.80
CA LYS A 204 -10.48 10.18 -12.09
C LYS A 204 -9.13 9.88 -11.45
N MET A 205 -8.04 10.14 -12.17
CA MET A 205 -6.70 10.15 -11.57
C MET A 205 -6.53 11.46 -10.81
N VAL A 206 -6.33 11.37 -9.50
CA VAL A 206 -6.11 12.53 -8.63
C VAL A 206 -4.66 12.53 -8.19
N SER A 207 -3.99 13.67 -8.39
CA SER A 207 -2.57 13.84 -8.06
C SER A 207 -2.35 13.76 -6.55
N LEU A 208 -1.18 13.26 -6.13
CA LEU A 208 -0.85 13.10 -4.72
C LEU A 208 0.27 14.05 -4.29
N TYR A 209 0.28 14.36 -3.01
CA TYR A 209 1.46 14.77 -2.28
C TYR A 209 2.02 13.60 -1.48
N SER A 210 3.32 13.63 -1.26
CA SER A 210 3.99 12.82 -0.23
C SER A 210 4.94 13.69 0.57
N ASN A 211 5.17 13.34 1.83
CA ASN A 211 6.07 14.10 2.68
C ASN A 211 7.02 13.22 3.49
N LEU A 212 8.32 13.39 3.26
CA LEU A 212 9.42 12.78 4.03
C LEU A 212 10.36 13.85 4.62
N GLU A 213 10.02 15.12 4.48
CA GLU A 213 10.90 16.27 4.72
C GLU A 213 10.12 17.42 5.39
N ALA A 214 10.67 18.65 5.38
CA ALA A 214 10.01 19.84 5.90
C ALA A 214 8.88 20.39 4.97
N GLY A 215 8.46 19.64 3.95
CA GLY A 215 7.45 20.08 2.97
C GLY A 215 7.02 18.97 2.01
N CYS A 216 5.82 19.10 1.46
CA CYS A 216 5.28 18.13 0.52
C CYS A 216 5.94 18.21 -0.85
N ARG A 217 6.19 17.04 -1.43
CA ARG A 217 6.60 16.88 -2.83
C ARG A 217 5.45 16.25 -3.60
N THR A 218 5.34 16.58 -4.88
CA THR A 218 4.41 15.88 -5.78
C THR A 218 4.75 14.39 -5.79
N ALA A 219 3.72 13.57 -5.75
CA ALA A 219 3.79 12.12 -5.79
C ALA A 219 2.71 11.62 -6.75
N GLY A 220 3.02 10.58 -7.54
CA GLY A 220 2.22 10.05 -8.66
C GLY A 220 0.75 10.48 -8.76
N SER A 221 -0.17 9.52 -8.69
CA SER A 221 -1.61 9.79 -8.64
C SER A 221 -2.34 8.54 -8.20
N ILE A 222 -3.57 8.69 -7.74
CA ILE A 222 -4.46 7.59 -7.36
C ILE A 222 -5.78 7.69 -8.13
N PRO A 223 -6.36 6.56 -8.62
CA PRO A 223 -7.72 6.56 -9.14
C PRO A 223 -8.73 6.78 -8.01
N VAL A 224 -9.65 7.72 -8.20
CA VAL A 224 -10.72 8.08 -7.26
C VAL A 224 -12.04 8.17 -8.00
N LYS A 225 -13.13 7.71 -7.40
CA LYS A 225 -14.49 7.92 -7.92
C LYS A 225 -15.40 8.48 -6.83
N ALA A 226 -16.25 9.43 -7.21
CA ALA A 226 -17.34 9.94 -6.36
C ALA A 226 -18.58 9.03 -6.51
N CYS A 227 -19.18 8.65 -5.40
CA CYS A 227 -20.24 7.65 -5.32
C CYS A 227 -21.42 8.12 -4.51
N TYR A 228 -22.63 7.85 -5.01
CA TYR A 228 -23.89 8.22 -4.37
C TYR A 228 -24.76 6.98 -4.28
N LYS A 229 -25.10 6.59 -3.05
CA LYS A 229 -25.95 5.42 -2.82
C LYS A 229 -26.74 5.62 -1.55
N ASN A 230 -28.04 5.32 -1.58
CA ASN A 230 -28.93 5.45 -0.42
C ASN A 230 -28.83 6.83 0.26
N ASP A 231 -28.88 7.89 -0.54
CA ASP A 231 -28.75 9.29 -0.12
C ASP A 231 -27.41 9.69 0.52
N GLU A 232 -26.41 8.81 0.51
CA GLU A 232 -25.08 9.06 1.04
C GLU A 232 -24.07 9.33 -0.07
N ARG A 233 -23.29 10.41 0.08
CA ARG A 233 -22.15 10.74 -0.78
C ARG A 233 -20.87 10.18 -0.16
N PHE A 234 -20.09 9.44 -0.92
CA PHE A 234 -18.80 8.89 -0.49
C PHE A 234 -17.80 8.83 -1.65
N TYR A 235 -16.55 8.51 -1.35
CA TYR A 235 -15.51 8.31 -2.34
C TYR A 235 -14.93 6.90 -2.21
N VAL A 236 -14.51 6.35 -3.34
CA VAL A 236 -13.73 5.12 -3.41
C VAL A 236 -12.39 5.38 -4.08
N TYR A 237 -11.36 4.67 -3.63
CA TYR A 237 -9.97 4.86 -4.04
C TYR A 237 -9.35 3.53 -4.46
N LYS A 238 -8.61 3.50 -5.57
CA LYS A 238 -7.98 2.27 -6.06
C LYS A 238 -6.52 2.18 -5.61
N PHE A 239 -6.23 1.22 -4.74
CA PHE A 239 -4.89 0.93 -4.26
C PHE A 239 -4.26 -0.14 -5.17
N SER A 240 -3.02 0.08 -5.56
CA SER A 240 -2.28 -0.82 -6.48
C SER A 240 -1.09 -1.50 -5.81
N GLY A 241 -0.96 -1.39 -4.47
CA GLY A 241 0.15 -1.91 -3.67
C GLY A 241 1.52 -1.43 -4.14
N LEU A 242 2.01 -0.30 -3.60
CA LEU A 242 3.33 0.23 -3.93
C LEU A 242 4.43 -0.33 -3.01
N LEU A 243 5.70 -0.17 -3.40
CA LEU A 243 6.87 -0.69 -2.67
C LEU A 243 7.18 0.05 -1.37
N SER A 244 6.64 1.26 -1.15
CA SER A 244 7.00 2.11 -0.01
C SER A 244 5.92 2.18 1.06
N TYR A 245 6.33 2.68 2.23
CA TYR A 245 5.57 2.85 3.48
C TYR A 245 4.41 3.83 3.36
N ASP A 246 3.54 3.59 2.40
CA ASP A 246 2.51 4.51 1.99
C ASP A 246 1.34 4.36 2.94
N VAL A 247 0.95 5.45 3.57
CA VAL A 247 -0.35 5.56 4.21
C VAL A 247 -1.01 6.79 3.65
N TYR A 248 -2.21 6.61 3.15
CA TYR A 248 -3.02 7.71 2.65
C TYR A 248 -3.77 8.29 3.83
N CYS A 249 -3.36 9.48 4.27
CA CYS A 249 -3.96 10.11 5.43
C CYS A 249 -5.40 10.52 5.14
N THR A 250 -6.26 10.44 6.15
CA THR A 250 -7.68 10.79 6.07
C THR A 250 -7.99 12.07 6.83
N ASP A 251 -9.16 12.67 6.57
CA ASP A 251 -9.63 13.92 7.20
C ASP A 251 -10.27 13.77 8.58
N VAL A 252 -10.53 12.54 9.03
CA VAL A 252 -10.92 12.25 10.43
C VAL A 252 -9.82 12.54 11.43
#